data_AF-A0A1A6AVQ0-F1
#
_entry.id   AF-A0A1A6AVQ0-F1
#
_cell.length_a   1.000
_cell.length_b   1.000
_cell.length_c   1.000
_cell.angle_alpha   90.00
_cell.angle_beta   90.00
_cell.angle_gamma   90.00
#
_symmetry.space_group_name_H-M   'P 1'
#
loop_
_entity.id
_entity.type
_entity.pdbx_description
1 polymer ?
#
loop_
_entity_poly.entity_id
_entity_poly.type
_entity_poly.pdbx_seq_one_letter_code
_entity_poly.pdbx_strand_id
1 'polypeptide(L)'
;METLCSTCSLRNDIEKYRIMLNNLIAEKDYKLLDEEIIKLSEYLDELVYKCVFCNKSLEYISKLNLKNVFGIHSTFYYYGYQHLFTSLYFYITAGINNNELIYVSMEKSLYDGLLAFLKVNKVPVEHIKFNSVEELIKGNKYGGLIELKHQINKALLSNEVKKYSGIRWIGQPSYAIKSTSENDFLAFETNLTKGVYNTKASILCIYDAYDYMNKGEFINKTVIEKSLLTHSYILKNSFLEEIG
;
A
#
# COMPACT_ATOMS: atom_id res chain seq x y z
N MET A 1 23.33 2.12 -19.73
CA MET A 1 23.22 2.46 -18.30
C MET A 1 22.34 3.68 -18.18
N GLU A 2 21.03 3.46 -18.08
CA GLU A 2 20.09 4.55 -17.82
C GLU A 2 20.18 4.93 -16.35
N THR A 3 20.34 6.22 -16.11
CA THR A 3 20.48 6.85 -14.81
C THR A 3 19.25 6.59 -13.93
N LEU A 4 19.35 5.57 -13.06
CA LEU A 4 18.68 5.59 -11.75
C LEU A 4 19.02 6.94 -11.13
N CYS A 5 18.06 7.86 -11.07
CA CYS A 5 18.20 9.27 -10.70
C CYS A 5 19.43 9.56 -9.81
N SER A 6 20.59 9.72 -10.47
CA SER A 6 21.91 9.78 -9.83
C SER A 6 22.23 11.18 -9.33
N THR A 7 21.28 12.09 -9.49
CA THR A 7 21.36 13.53 -9.21
C THR A 7 20.35 14.01 -8.17
N CYS A 8 19.54 13.12 -7.59
CA CYS A 8 18.54 13.54 -6.62
C CYS A 8 19.14 13.63 -5.21
N SER A 9 19.46 14.85 -4.77
CA SER A 9 19.83 15.15 -3.37
C SER A 9 18.81 14.62 -2.36
N LEU A 10 17.56 14.35 -2.79
CA LEU A 10 16.49 13.84 -1.94
C LEU A 10 16.79 12.47 -1.33
N ARG A 11 17.64 11.62 -1.92
CA ARG A 11 17.92 10.30 -1.33
C ARG A 11 18.55 10.41 0.06
N ASN A 12 19.51 11.32 0.22
CA ASN A 12 20.14 11.58 1.51
C ASN A 12 19.16 12.21 2.50
N ASP A 13 18.29 13.11 2.01
CA ASP A 13 17.24 13.71 2.84
C ASP A 13 16.23 12.65 3.30
N ILE A 14 15.72 11.80 2.40
CA ILE A 14 14.81 10.70 2.73
C ILE A 14 15.41 9.81 3.82
N GLU A 15 16.68 9.41 3.68
CA GLU A 15 17.35 8.58 4.68
C GLU A 15 17.53 9.31 6.02
N LYS A 16 17.90 10.60 6.00
CA LYS A 16 17.98 11.44 7.19
C LYS A 16 16.62 11.51 7.91
N TYR A 17 15.54 11.80 7.20
CA TYR A 17 14.21 11.91 7.77
C TYR A 17 13.63 10.57 8.21
N ARG A 18 13.97 9.46 7.53
CA ARG A 18 13.68 8.10 7.99
C ARG A 18 14.31 7.82 9.36
N ILE A 19 15.58 8.18 9.55
CA ILE A 19 16.28 8.01 10.83
C ILE A 19 15.64 8.89 11.91
N MET A 20 15.32 10.15 11.59
CA MET A 20 14.63 11.06 12.51
C MET A 20 13.27 10.50 12.95
N LEU A 21 12.48 9.95 12.02
CA LEU A 21 11.20 9.33 12.32
C LEU A 21 11.34 8.13 13.26
N ASN A 22 12.30 7.26 12.98
CA ASN A 22 12.57 6.10 13.83
C ASN A 22 12.95 6.51 15.26
N ASN A 23 13.82 7.51 15.41
CA ASN A 23 14.25 7.99 16.72
C ASN A 23 13.09 8.63 17.48
N LEU A 24 12.30 9.49 16.82
CA LEU A 24 11.15 10.15 17.42
C LEU A 24 10.09 9.15 17.88
N ILE A 25 9.80 8.12 17.09
CA ILE A 25 8.87 7.04 17.50
C ILE A 25 9.38 6.30 18.73
N ALA A 26 10.69 6.01 18.81
CA ALA A 26 11.28 5.37 19.98
C ALA A 26 11.24 6.28 21.22
N GLU A 27 11.55 7.56 21.07
CA GLU A 27 11.50 8.57 22.15
C GLU A 27 10.09 8.77 22.72
N LYS A 28 9.06 8.58 21.89
CA LYS A 28 7.64 8.71 22.29
C LYS A 28 7.01 7.37 22.68
N ASP A 29 7.82 6.36 23.00
CA ASP A 29 7.37 5.01 23.39
C ASP A 29 6.39 4.37 22.39
N TYR A 30 6.61 4.56 21.09
CA TYR A 30 5.78 4.04 20.00
C TYR A 30 4.31 4.52 20.02
N LYS A 31 4.02 5.67 20.66
CA LYS A 31 2.71 6.33 20.63
C LYS A 31 2.63 7.30 19.45
N LEU A 32 1.84 6.94 18.43
CA LEU A 32 1.91 7.58 17.10
C LEU A 32 0.88 8.69 16.87
N LEU A 33 -0.04 8.90 17.82
CA LEU A 33 -0.93 10.06 17.79
C LEU A 33 -0.21 11.36 18.19
N ASP A 34 1.11 11.31 18.39
CA ASP A 34 1.94 12.49 18.54
C ASP A 34 2.02 13.23 17.20
N GLU A 35 1.68 14.52 17.23
CA GLU A 35 1.59 15.36 16.04
C GLU A 35 2.93 15.50 15.30
N GLU A 36 4.06 15.41 16.00
CA GLU A 36 5.39 15.50 15.39
C GLU A 36 5.70 14.24 14.57
N ILE A 37 5.31 13.06 15.06
CA ILE A 37 5.45 11.79 14.33
C ILE A 37 4.63 11.84 13.04
N ILE A 38 3.38 12.30 13.13
CA ILE A 38 2.47 12.40 11.99
C ILE A 38 3.07 13.33 10.94
N LYS A 39 3.40 14.57 11.31
CA LYS A 39 3.98 15.56 10.38
C LYS A 39 5.26 15.07 9.73
N LEU A 40 6.09 14.36 10.47
CA LEU A 40 7.34 13.83 9.97
C LEU A 40 7.12 12.67 8.98
N SER A 41 6.14 11.79 9.25
CA SER A 41 5.72 10.74 8.32
C SER A 41 5.14 11.32 7.04
N GLU A 42 4.26 12.33 7.15
CA GLU A 42 3.68 13.06 6.01
C GLU A 42 4.74 13.75 5.16
N TYR A 43 5.74 14.36 5.82
CA TYR A 43 6.86 14.95 5.10
C TYR A 43 7.71 13.89 4.38
N LEU A 44 7.86 12.70 4.97
CA LEU A 44 8.55 11.59 4.33
C LEU A 44 7.76 11.04 3.13
N ASP A 45 6.43 10.99 3.18
CA ASP A 45 5.57 10.71 2.01
C ASP A 45 6.02 11.65 0.87
N GLU A 46 5.96 12.97 1.09
CA GLU A 46 6.29 13.98 0.06
C GLU A 46 7.66 13.77 -0.60
N LEU A 47 8.69 13.46 0.19
CA LEU A 47 10.03 13.23 -0.32
C LEU A 47 10.12 11.94 -1.14
N VAL A 48 9.54 10.86 -0.63
CA VAL A 48 9.51 9.56 -1.32
C VAL A 48 8.76 9.69 -2.64
N TYR A 49 7.61 10.36 -2.64
CA TYR A 49 6.86 10.67 -3.85
C TYR A 49 7.71 11.44 -4.86
N LYS A 50 8.31 12.57 -4.48
CA LYS A 50 9.17 13.35 -5.39
C LYS A 50 10.31 12.54 -5.98
N CYS A 51 10.86 11.58 -5.23
CA CYS A 51 11.93 10.72 -5.70
C CYS A 51 11.43 9.61 -6.65
N VAL A 52 10.33 8.91 -6.31
CA VAL A 52 9.75 7.85 -7.14
C VAL A 52 9.26 8.40 -8.48
N PHE A 53 8.67 9.59 -8.45
CA PHE A 53 8.10 10.27 -9.62
C PHE A 53 9.04 11.32 -10.21
N CYS A 54 10.34 11.22 -9.96
CA CYS A 54 11.31 12.17 -10.48
C CYS A 54 11.16 12.30 -12.01
N ASN A 55 10.99 13.54 -12.49
CA ASN A 55 10.73 13.89 -13.89
C ASN A 55 9.34 13.52 -14.45
N LYS A 56 8.37 13.15 -13.61
CA LYS A 56 6.96 13.03 -14.00
C LYS A 56 6.14 14.17 -13.40
N SER A 57 5.37 14.86 -14.24
CA SER A 57 4.32 15.76 -13.77
C SER A 57 3.09 14.89 -13.52
N LEU A 58 2.69 14.75 -12.26
CA LEU A 58 1.38 14.19 -11.91
C LEU A 58 0.39 15.34 -11.78
N GLU A 59 -0.72 15.25 -12.50
CA GLU A 59 -1.84 16.16 -12.28
C GLU A 59 -2.72 15.59 -11.16
N TYR A 60 -2.82 16.34 -10.06
CA TYR A 60 -3.68 15.95 -8.94
C TYR A 60 -5.09 16.48 -9.19
N ILE A 61 -6.02 15.57 -9.43
CA ILE A 61 -7.39 15.91 -9.81
C ILE A 61 -8.24 16.19 -8.57
N SER A 62 -8.20 15.26 -7.60
CA SER A 62 -9.08 15.31 -6.44
C SER A 62 -8.47 14.63 -5.20
N LYS A 63 -9.04 14.91 -4.04
CA LYS A 63 -8.63 14.33 -2.75
C LYS A 63 -9.83 13.65 -2.11
N LEU A 64 -9.70 12.35 -1.85
CA LEU A 64 -10.70 11.52 -1.22
C LEU A 64 -10.30 11.19 0.22
N ASN A 65 -11.27 11.29 1.11
CA ASN A 65 -11.09 10.77 2.47
C ASN A 65 -11.13 9.24 2.46
N LEU A 66 -10.61 8.65 3.52
CA LEU A 66 -10.50 7.20 3.65
C LEU A 66 -11.82 6.50 4.01
N LYS A 67 -12.96 7.21 4.05
CA LYS A 67 -14.29 6.64 4.36
C LYS A 67 -14.97 6.00 3.15
N ASN A 68 -14.61 6.41 1.93
CA ASN A 68 -15.23 5.90 0.72
C ASN A 68 -14.16 5.49 -0.30
N VAL A 69 -13.64 4.28 -0.12
CA VAL A 69 -12.55 3.74 -0.96
C VAL A 69 -12.98 2.56 -1.82
N PHE A 70 -14.22 2.10 -1.72
CA PHE A 70 -14.70 0.94 -2.47
C PHE A 70 -14.63 1.20 -3.97
N GLY A 71 -14.23 0.18 -4.72
CA GLY A 71 -14.00 0.30 -6.15
C GLY A 71 -12.66 0.93 -6.53
N ILE A 72 -11.82 1.30 -5.56
CA ILE A 72 -10.54 1.97 -5.82
C ILE A 72 -9.38 0.98 -5.72
N HIS A 73 -8.50 1.05 -6.72
CA HIS A 73 -7.16 0.47 -6.71
C HIS A 73 -6.14 1.61 -6.56
N SER A 74 -5.44 1.62 -5.43
CA SER A 74 -4.57 2.71 -4.98
C SER A 74 -3.16 2.21 -4.68
N THR A 75 -2.19 3.13 -4.67
CA THR A 75 -0.79 2.83 -4.36
C THR A 75 -0.27 3.66 -3.19
N PHE A 76 0.68 3.11 -2.45
CA PHE A 76 1.46 3.81 -1.44
C PHE A 76 2.94 3.46 -1.59
N TYR A 77 3.84 4.44 -1.52
CA TYR A 77 5.27 4.23 -1.59
C TYR A 77 5.89 4.52 -0.22
N TYR A 78 6.30 3.48 0.49
CA TYR A 78 6.89 3.63 1.82
C TYR A 78 8.41 3.52 1.77
N TYR A 79 9.08 4.07 2.78
CA TYR A 79 10.52 4.02 2.93
C TYR A 79 10.89 3.66 4.37
N GLY A 80 11.12 2.37 4.61
CA GLY A 80 11.31 1.80 5.95
C GLY A 80 10.01 1.44 6.67
N TYR A 81 10.11 0.52 7.64
CA TYR A 81 8.93 -0.08 8.28
C TYR A 81 8.15 0.88 9.19
N GLN A 82 8.82 1.79 9.90
CA GLN A 82 8.11 2.74 10.76
C GLN A 82 7.27 3.73 9.94
N HIS A 83 7.79 4.16 8.79
CA HIS A 83 7.04 4.95 7.83
C HIS A 83 5.81 4.16 7.32
N LEU A 84 6.02 2.92 6.87
CA LEU A 84 4.93 2.04 6.45
C LEU A 84 3.84 1.90 7.53
N PHE A 85 4.24 1.56 8.76
CA PHE A 85 3.30 1.28 9.83
C PHE A 85 2.52 2.52 10.25
N THR A 86 3.16 3.69 10.28
CA THR A 86 2.51 4.97 10.59
C THR A 86 1.45 5.31 9.55
N SER A 87 1.76 5.20 8.25
CA SER A 87 0.77 5.46 7.19
C SER A 87 -0.35 4.42 7.15
N LEU A 88 -0.02 3.13 7.36
CA LEU A 88 -1.04 2.07 7.45
C LEU A 88 -1.93 2.19 8.67
N TYR A 89 -1.47 2.74 9.79
CA TYR A 89 -2.29 2.96 10.99
C TYR A 89 -3.55 3.78 10.65
N PHE A 90 -3.40 4.91 9.96
CA PHE A 90 -4.53 5.74 9.56
C PHE A 90 -5.43 5.04 8.54
N TYR A 91 -4.84 4.35 7.57
CA TYR A 91 -5.57 3.61 6.54
C TYR A 91 -6.44 2.48 7.10
N ILE A 92 -5.87 1.70 8.02
CA ILE A 92 -6.55 0.57 8.68
C ILE A 92 -7.60 1.07 9.66
N THR A 93 -7.28 2.07 10.48
CA THR A 93 -8.22 2.64 11.46
C THR A 93 -9.45 3.22 10.76
N ALA A 94 -9.27 3.88 9.62
CA ALA A 94 -10.39 4.35 8.82
C ALA A 94 -11.30 3.20 8.34
N GLY A 95 -10.72 2.10 7.84
CA GLY A 95 -11.50 0.93 7.41
C GLY A 95 -12.27 0.27 8.57
N ILE A 96 -11.63 0.09 9.72
CA ILE A 96 -12.26 -0.44 10.93
C ILE A 96 -13.44 0.44 11.36
N ASN A 97 -13.26 1.76 11.39
CA ASN A 97 -14.33 2.70 11.75
C ASN A 97 -15.52 2.67 10.78
N ASN A 98 -15.32 2.22 9.53
CA ASN A 98 -16.39 2.01 8.56
C ASN A 98 -16.95 0.58 8.58
N ASN A 99 -16.61 -0.21 9.60
CA ASN A 99 -16.96 -1.62 9.72
C ASN A 99 -16.50 -2.47 8.53
N GLU A 100 -15.30 -2.22 8.00
CA GLU A 100 -14.71 -3.00 6.91
C GLU A 100 -13.86 -4.16 7.47
N LEU A 101 -13.78 -5.27 6.73
CA LEU A 101 -12.78 -6.31 6.98
C LEU A 101 -11.47 -5.94 6.28
N ILE A 102 -10.36 -6.03 7.00
CA ILE A 102 -9.05 -5.68 6.48
C ILE A 102 -8.32 -6.97 6.08
N TYR A 103 -8.06 -7.13 4.79
CA TYR A 103 -7.20 -8.21 4.29
C TYR A 103 -5.80 -7.70 4.04
N VAL A 104 -4.81 -8.49 4.45
CA VAL A 104 -3.40 -8.12 4.34
C VAL A 104 -2.63 -9.26 3.68
N SER A 105 -1.94 -8.93 2.59
CA SER A 105 -1.09 -9.84 1.84
C SER A 105 0.35 -9.30 1.80
N MET A 106 1.15 -9.66 2.80
CA MET A 106 2.54 -9.21 2.93
C MET A 106 3.40 -10.31 3.57
N GLU A 107 4.72 -10.10 3.61
CA GLU A 107 5.61 -11.04 4.31
C GLU A 107 5.19 -11.26 5.77
N LYS A 108 5.27 -12.50 6.26
CA LYS A 108 4.78 -12.88 7.59
C LYS A 108 5.42 -12.06 8.72
N SER A 109 6.73 -11.85 8.67
CA SER A 109 7.45 -11.03 9.66
C SER A 109 6.95 -9.59 9.69
N LEU A 110 6.65 -9.01 8.52
CA LEU A 110 6.10 -7.66 8.40
C LEU A 110 4.66 -7.58 8.90
N TYR A 111 3.85 -8.60 8.59
CA TYR A 111 2.48 -8.74 9.10
C TYR A 111 2.46 -8.84 10.63
N ASP A 112 3.29 -9.70 11.21
CA ASP A 112 3.38 -9.86 12.67
C ASP A 112 3.85 -8.56 13.33
N GLY A 113 4.80 -7.85 12.71
CA GLY A 113 5.25 -6.52 13.13
C GLY A 113 4.14 -5.46 13.09
N LEU A 114 3.36 -5.42 12.00
CA LEU A 114 2.21 -4.53 11.85
C LEU A 114 1.15 -4.81 12.93
N LEU A 115 0.82 -6.09 13.18
CA LEU A 115 -0.14 -6.44 14.22
C LEU A 115 0.33 -6.04 15.62
N ALA A 116 1.61 -6.25 15.94
CA ALA A 116 2.18 -5.83 17.21
C ALA A 116 2.10 -4.31 17.38
N PHE A 117 2.48 -3.56 16.33
CA PHE A 117 2.42 -2.11 16.27
C PHE A 117 0.99 -1.56 16.48
N LEU A 118 -0.01 -2.16 15.82
CA LEU A 118 -1.42 -1.80 15.96
C LEU A 118 -1.97 -2.09 17.36
N LYS A 119 -1.59 -3.22 17.97
CA LYS A 119 -1.99 -3.57 19.34
C LYS A 119 -1.48 -2.56 20.38
N VAL A 120 -0.22 -2.15 20.26
CA VAL A 120 0.37 -1.12 21.15
C VAL A 120 -0.42 0.19 21.07
N ASN A 121 -0.93 0.51 19.88
CA ASN A 121 -1.76 1.70 19.63
C ASN A 121 -3.27 1.45 19.79
N LYS A 122 -3.66 0.36 20.47
CA LYS A 122 -5.05 0.03 20.83
C LYS A 122 -6.01 -0.11 19.65
N VAL A 123 -5.51 -0.49 18.47
CA VAL A 123 -6.35 -0.79 17.31
C VAL A 123 -6.89 -2.22 17.41
N PRO A 124 -8.20 -2.46 17.18
CA PRO A 124 -8.80 -3.79 17.24
C PRO A 124 -8.37 -4.65 16.05
N VAL A 125 -7.38 -5.52 16.28
CA VAL A 125 -6.77 -6.35 15.23
C VAL A 125 -7.63 -7.53 14.77
N GLU A 126 -8.75 -7.82 15.43
CA GLU A 126 -9.68 -8.88 15.05
C GLU A 126 -10.32 -8.68 13.67
N HIS A 127 -10.39 -7.42 13.22
CA HIS A 127 -10.81 -6.99 11.89
C HIS A 127 -9.76 -7.25 10.81
N ILE A 128 -8.54 -7.65 11.19
CA ILE A 128 -7.40 -7.78 10.30
C ILE A 128 -7.09 -9.26 10.11
N LYS A 129 -7.11 -9.71 8.86
CA LYS A 129 -6.80 -11.09 8.49
C LYS A 129 -5.71 -11.12 7.45
N PHE A 130 -4.78 -12.05 7.63
CA PHE A 130 -3.88 -12.43 6.56
C PHE A 130 -4.68 -13.08 5.42
N ASN A 131 -4.38 -12.70 4.19
CA ASN A 131 -4.90 -13.36 3.00
C ASN A 131 -3.77 -13.53 1.99
N SER A 132 -3.60 -14.71 1.41
CA SER A 132 -2.56 -14.93 0.41
C SER A 132 -2.96 -14.27 -0.91
N VAL A 133 -2.06 -13.49 -1.49
CA VAL A 133 -2.27 -12.89 -2.84
C VAL A 133 -2.00 -13.90 -3.96
N GLU A 134 -1.33 -15.01 -3.66
CA GLU A 134 -0.89 -16.00 -4.64
C GLU A 134 -2.08 -16.63 -5.40
N GLU A 135 -3.18 -16.90 -4.70
CA GLU A 135 -4.39 -17.47 -5.31
C GLU A 135 -5.03 -16.50 -6.30
N LEU A 136 -5.07 -15.20 -5.97
CA LEU A 136 -5.57 -14.15 -6.85
C LEU A 136 -4.73 -14.00 -8.12
N ILE A 137 -3.40 -14.02 -7.96
CA ILE A 137 -2.47 -13.90 -9.10
C ILE A 137 -2.58 -15.12 -10.00
N LYS A 138 -2.62 -16.33 -9.42
CA LYS A 138 -2.83 -17.58 -10.18
C LYS A 138 -4.17 -17.57 -10.89
N GLY A 139 -5.25 -17.16 -10.22
CA GLY A 139 -6.58 -17.00 -10.82
C GLY A 139 -6.53 -16.10 -12.06
N ASN A 140 -5.94 -14.92 -11.92
CA ASN A 140 -5.76 -14.00 -13.04
C ASN A 140 -4.89 -14.59 -14.17
N LYS A 141 -3.82 -15.33 -13.84
CA LYS A 141 -2.96 -15.96 -14.85
C LYS A 141 -3.72 -16.95 -15.73
N TYR A 142 -4.61 -17.75 -15.16
CA TYR A 142 -5.33 -18.80 -15.90
C TYR A 142 -6.65 -18.32 -16.51
N GLY A 143 -7.35 -17.38 -15.88
CA GLY A 143 -8.69 -16.94 -16.32
C GLY A 143 -8.85 -15.43 -16.51
N GLY A 144 -7.76 -14.66 -16.40
CA GLY A 144 -7.74 -13.21 -16.61
C GLY A 144 -8.67 -12.45 -15.67
N LEU A 145 -9.18 -11.31 -16.17
CA LEU A 145 -10.09 -10.44 -15.44
C LEU A 145 -11.39 -11.13 -14.97
N ILE A 146 -11.90 -12.09 -15.75
CA ILE A 146 -13.15 -12.80 -15.43
C ILE A 146 -12.95 -13.59 -14.13
N GLU A 147 -11.88 -14.37 -14.07
CA GLU A 147 -11.56 -15.16 -12.88
C GLU A 147 -11.19 -14.27 -11.69
N LEU A 148 -10.44 -13.18 -11.92
CA LEU A 148 -10.15 -12.20 -10.87
C LEU A 148 -11.44 -11.64 -10.24
N LYS A 149 -12.40 -11.21 -11.07
CA LYS A 149 -13.71 -10.73 -10.60
C LYS A 149 -14.48 -11.80 -9.85
N HIS A 150 -14.45 -13.05 -10.34
CA HIS A 150 -15.10 -14.16 -9.67
C HIS A 150 -14.54 -14.36 -8.26
N GLN A 151 -13.21 -14.34 -8.10
CA GLN A 151 -12.54 -14.53 -6.81
C GLN A 151 -12.79 -13.38 -5.84
N ILE A 152 -12.73 -12.12 -6.30
CA ILE A 152 -13.08 -10.95 -5.48
C ILE A 152 -14.53 -11.05 -4.99
N ASN A 153 -15.47 -11.37 -5.89
CA ASN A 153 -16.88 -11.53 -5.52
C ASN A 153 -17.10 -12.70 -4.57
N LYS A 154 -16.40 -13.81 -4.77
CA LYS A 154 -16.45 -14.96 -3.86
C LYS A 154 -15.99 -14.58 -2.45
N ALA A 155 -14.91 -13.81 -2.32
CA ALA A 155 -14.45 -13.30 -1.04
C ALA A 155 -15.52 -12.42 -0.37
N LEU A 156 -16.11 -11.48 -1.13
CA LEU A 156 -17.19 -10.60 -0.66
C LEU A 156 -18.45 -11.35 -0.20
N LEU A 157 -18.74 -12.50 -0.80
CA LEU A 157 -19.91 -13.33 -0.47
C LEU A 157 -19.66 -14.33 0.67
N SER A 158 -18.44 -14.39 1.22
CA SER A 158 -18.11 -15.27 2.34
C SER A 158 -18.93 -14.91 3.59
N ASN A 159 -19.26 -15.92 4.42
CA ASN A 159 -20.03 -15.71 5.65
C ASN A 159 -19.33 -14.81 6.67
N GLU A 160 -17.99 -14.76 6.61
CA GLU A 160 -17.19 -13.85 7.43
C GLU A 160 -17.39 -12.39 6.97
N VAL A 161 -17.23 -12.12 5.67
CA VAL A 161 -17.32 -10.76 5.10
C VAL A 161 -18.73 -10.19 5.17
N LYS A 162 -19.78 -11.01 5.13
CA LYS A 162 -21.19 -10.57 5.25
C LYS A 162 -21.51 -9.79 6.53
N LYS A 163 -20.67 -9.87 7.56
CA LYS A 163 -20.80 -9.10 8.81
C LYS A 163 -20.24 -7.67 8.72
N TYR A 164 -19.50 -7.39 7.65
CA TYR A 164 -18.78 -6.15 7.41
C TYR A 164 -19.42 -5.38 6.24
N SER A 165 -19.09 -4.10 6.12
CA SER A 165 -19.55 -3.23 5.04
C SER A 165 -18.86 -3.55 3.70
N GLY A 166 -17.68 -4.16 3.73
CA GLY A 166 -16.88 -4.51 2.57
C GLY A 166 -15.48 -5.02 2.96
N ILE A 167 -14.58 -5.07 1.98
CA ILE A 167 -13.18 -5.48 2.16
C ILE A 167 -12.25 -4.32 1.82
N ARG A 168 -11.28 -4.05 2.68
CA ARG A 168 -10.13 -3.19 2.37
C ARG A 168 -8.88 -4.03 2.33
N TRP A 169 -8.36 -4.26 1.14
CA TRP A 169 -7.23 -5.14 0.91
C TRP A 169 -5.94 -4.35 0.81
N ILE A 170 -4.92 -4.73 1.57
CA ILE A 170 -3.57 -4.19 1.52
C ILE A 170 -2.65 -5.28 0.98
N GLY A 171 -2.05 -5.06 -0.19
CA GLY A 171 -1.14 -6.00 -0.84
C GLY A 171 0.27 -5.44 -0.95
N GLN A 172 1.29 -6.23 -0.62
CA GLN A 172 2.69 -5.89 -0.80
C GLN A 172 3.20 -6.49 -2.13
N PRO A 173 3.48 -5.67 -3.16
CA PRO A 173 3.97 -6.15 -4.45
C PRO A 173 5.26 -6.98 -4.35
N SER A 174 6.19 -6.64 -3.46
CA SER A 174 7.42 -7.45 -3.31
C SER A 174 7.14 -8.86 -2.82
N TYR A 175 6.18 -9.03 -1.89
CA TYR A 175 5.70 -10.34 -1.46
C TYR A 175 5.00 -11.10 -2.59
N ALA A 176 4.15 -10.41 -3.35
CA ALA A 176 3.47 -10.98 -4.53
C ALA A 176 4.48 -11.51 -5.56
N ILE A 177 5.44 -10.66 -5.97
CA ILE A 177 6.49 -10.99 -6.95
C ILE A 177 7.32 -12.18 -6.45
N LYS A 178 7.75 -12.16 -5.18
CA LYS A 178 8.54 -13.23 -4.57
C LYS A 178 7.79 -14.57 -4.52
N SER A 179 6.48 -14.54 -4.28
CA SER A 179 5.64 -15.74 -4.25
C SER A 179 5.24 -16.26 -5.63
N THR A 180 5.38 -15.44 -6.68
CA THR A 180 4.96 -15.76 -8.05
C THR A 180 6.05 -15.40 -9.05
N SER A 181 5.89 -14.31 -9.79
CA SER A 181 6.90 -13.70 -10.65
C SER A 181 6.56 -12.23 -10.93
N GLU A 182 7.55 -11.45 -11.38
CA GLU A 182 7.32 -10.06 -11.80
C GLU A 182 6.26 -9.97 -12.92
N ASN A 183 6.36 -10.84 -13.93
CA ASN A 183 5.44 -10.86 -15.06
C ASN A 183 4.01 -11.21 -14.64
N ASP A 184 3.83 -12.21 -13.77
CA ASP A 184 2.51 -12.61 -13.28
C ASP A 184 1.89 -11.50 -12.43
N PHE A 185 2.68 -10.85 -11.56
CA PHE A 185 2.25 -9.71 -10.76
C PHE A 185 1.79 -8.54 -11.65
N LEU A 186 2.60 -8.14 -12.64
CA LEU A 186 2.26 -7.02 -13.53
C LEU A 186 1.01 -7.31 -14.38
N ALA A 187 0.87 -8.54 -14.88
CA ALA A 187 -0.35 -8.95 -15.59
C ALA A 187 -1.58 -8.92 -14.68
N PHE A 188 -1.44 -9.34 -13.42
CA PHE A 188 -2.48 -9.23 -12.40
C PHE A 188 -2.87 -7.79 -12.09
N GLU A 189 -1.87 -6.93 -11.89
CA GLU A 189 -2.02 -5.52 -11.54
C GLU A 189 -2.84 -4.76 -12.59
N THR A 190 -2.59 -5.00 -13.89
CA THR A 190 -3.36 -4.34 -14.98
C THR A 190 -4.87 -4.61 -14.93
N ASN A 191 -5.28 -5.69 -14.28
CA ASN A 191 -6.68 -6.06 -14.13
C ASN A 191 -7.28 -5.63 -12.78
N LEU A 192 -6.47 -5.22 -11.79
CA LEU A 192 -6.94 -4.91 -10.44
C LEU A 192 -7.99 -3.80 -10.42
N THR A 193 -7.70 -2.67 -11.07
CA THR A 193 -8.62 -1.53 -11.16
C THR A 193 -9.99 -1.96 -11.70
N LYS A 194 -10.02 -2.73 -12.79
CA LYS A 194 -11.26 -3.27 -13.37
C LYS A 194 -11.88 -4.37 -12.51
N GLY A 195 -11.07 -5.10 -11.75
CA GLY A 195 -11.47 -6.19 -10.87
C GLY A 195 -12.26 -5.69 -9.66
N VAL A 196 -11.83 -4.58 -9.06
CA VAL A 196 -12.51 -3.96 -7.91
C VAL A 196 -13.60 -2.97 -8.31
N TYR A 197 -13.59 -2.46 -9.55
CA TYR A 197 -14.58 -1.50 -10.03
C TYR A 197 -16.03 -1.96 -9.76
N ASN A 198 -16.85 -1.07 -9.18
CA ASN A 198 -18.23 -1.32 -8.75
C ASN A 198 -18.41 -2.50 -7.77
N THR A 199 -17.39 -2.82 -6.98
CA THR A 199 -17.48 -3.79 -5.88
C THR A 199 -17.36 -3.11 -4.52
N LYS A 200 -17.71 -3.82 -3.44
CA LYS A 200 -17.46 -3.38 -2.06
C LYS A 200 -16.05 -3.76 -1.57
N ALA A 201 -15.10 -3.83 -2.49
CA ALA A 201 -13.69 -4.08 -2.19
C ALA A 201 -12.85 -2.88 -2.64
N SER A 202 -11.77 -2.62 -1.91
CA SER A 202 -10.70 -1.69 -2.31
C SER A 202 -9.35 -2.39 -2.19
N ILE A 203 -8.37 -1.92 -2.97
CA ILE A 203 -7.00 -2.43 -2.92
C ILE A 203 -6.03 -1.26 -2.74
N LEU A 204 -5.09 -1.45 -1.81
CA LEU A 204 -3.90 -0.62 -1.64
C LEU A 204 -2.66 -1.46 -1.88
N CYS A 205 -1.90 -1.14 -2.93
CA CYS A 205 -0.60 -1.71 -3.22
C CYS A 205 0.50 -0.90 -2.50
N ILE A 206 1.27 -1.55 -1.61
CA ILE A 206 2.33 -0.89 -0.80
C ILE A 206 3.73 -1.20 -1.37
N TYR A 207 4.31 -0.27 -2.13
CA TYR A 207 5.62 -0.43 -2.76
C TYR A 207 6.76 -0.03 -1.81
N ASP A 208 7.75 -0.90 -1.70
CA ASP A 208 8.99 -0.62 -0.99
C ASP A 208 9.88 0.32 -1.82
N ALA A 209 9.80 1.61 -1.51
CA ALA A 209 10.62 2.62 -2.17
C ALA A 209 12.10 2.53 -1.75
N TYR A 210 12.41 1.94 -0.59
CA TYR A 210 13.79 1.69 -0.19
C TYR A 210 14.43 0.65 -1.11
N ASP A 211 13.72 -0.45 -1.39
CA ASP A 211 14.17 -1.45 -2.37
C ASP A 211 14.39 -0.78 -3.74
N TYR A 212 13.40 -0.04 -4.25
CA TYR A 212 13.51 0.68 -5.52
C TYR A 212 14.71 1.61 -5.63
N MET A 213 15.00 2.40 -4.60
CA MET A 213 16.06 3.40 -4.66
C MET A 213 17.46 2.80 -4.50
N ASN A 214 17.59 1.66 -3.81
CA ASN A 214 18.90 1.16 -3.36
C ASN A 214 19.28 -0.21 -3.94
N LYS A 215 18.33 -1.13 -4.06
CA LYS A 215 18.60 -2.55 -4.38
C LYS A 215 17.99 -2.96 -5.72
N GLY A 216 16.74 -2.58 -5.95
CA GLY A 216 15.95 -2.97 -7.11
C GLY A 216 15.73 -4.48 -7.20
N GLU A 217 15.66 -5.18 -6.06
CA GLU A 217 15.58 -6.65 -6.02
C GLU A 217 14.19 -7.14 -6.45
N PHE A 218 13.13 -6.52 -5.92
CA PHE A 218 11.74 -6.86 -6.24
C PHE A 218 10.97 -5.68 -6.84
N ILE A 219 11.15 -4.49 -6.27
CA ILE A 219 10.55 -3.25 -6.75
C ILE A 219 11.60 -2.52 -7.59
N ASN A 220 11.64 -2.81 -8.89
CA ASN A 220 12.58 -2.17 -9.81
C ASN A 220 11.89 -1.10 -10.66
N LYS A 221 12.66 -0.48 -11.58
CA LYS A 221 12.15 0.55 -12.51
C LYS A 221 10.97 0.05 -13.35
N THR A 222 11.04 -1.18 -13.85
CA THR A 222 9.97 -1.77 -14.66
C THR A 222 8.68 -1.95 -13.86
N VAL A 223 8.78 -2.42 -12.61
CA VAL A 223 7.63 -2.51 -11.70
C VAL A 223 7.01 -1.15 -11.50
N ILE A 224 7.77 -0.16 -11.02
CA ILE A 224 7.25 1.20 -10.79
C ILE A 224 6.61 1.78 -12.06
N GLU A 225 7.29 1.76 -13.20
CA GLU A 225 6.80 2.39 -14.42
C GLU A 225 5.51 1.76 -14.95
N LYS A 226 5.39 0.43 -14.93
CA LYS A 226 4.18 -0.26 -15.39
C LYS A 226 3.05 -0.13 -14.38
N SER A 227 3.34 -0.27 -13.09
CA SER A 227 2.37 -0.08 -12.01
C SER A 227 1.72 1.29 -12.09
N LEU A 228 2.48 2.34 -12.38
CA LEU A 228 1.95 3.70 -12.50
C LEU A 228 0.89 3.90 -13.59
N LEU A 229 0.86 3.05 -14.61
CA LEU A 229 -0.16 3.12 -15.67
C LEU A 229 -1.52 2.58 -15.23
N THR A 230 -1.58 1.94 -14.06
CA THR A 230 -2.76 1.18 -13.61
C THR A 230 -3.44 1.77 -12.39
N HIS A 231 -2.70 2.55 -11.59
CA HIS A 231 -3.22 3.20 -10.39
C HIS A 231 -3.89 4.52 -10.75
N SER A 232 -5.06 4.76 -10.18
CA SER A 232 -5.76 6.05 -10.28
C SER A 232 -5.64 6.89 -9.02
N TYR A 233 -5.16 6.30 -7.91
CA TYR A 233 -5.06 6.98 -6.63
C TYR A 233 -3.76 6.65 -5.89
N ILE A 234 -3.28 7.65 -5.16
CA ILE A 234 -2.10 7.59 -4.33
C ILE A 234 -2.49 7.85 -2.87
N LEU A 235 -2.13 6.96 -1.93
CA LEU A 235 -2.27 7.22 -0.50
C LEU A 235 -1.14 8.13 -0.03
N LYS A 236 -1.50 9.32 0.45
CA LYS A 236 -0.56 10.33 0.90
C LYS A 236 -1.19 11.19 2.00
N ASN A 237 -0.44 11.47 3.06
CA ASN A 237 -0.89 12.34 4.14
C ASN A 237 -2.25 11.91 4.75
N SER A 238 -2.52 10.61 4.83
CA SER A 238 -3.80 10.04 5.28
C SER A 238 -5.02 10.29 4.36
N PHE A 239 -4.80 10.58 3.07
CA PHE A 239 -5.85 10.70 2.05
C PHE A 239 -5.48 9.94 0.79
N LEU A 240 -6.48 9.66 -0.05
CA LEU A 240 -6.24 9.20 -1.42
C LEU A 240 -6.27 10.40 -2.36
N GLU A 241 -5.18 10.66 -3.04
CA GLU A 241 -5.04 11.70 -4.07
C GLU A 241 -5.19 11.07 -5.45
N GLU A 242 -6.17 11.53 -6.22
CA GLU A 242 -6.42 11.07 -7.58
C GLU A 242 -5.37 11.63 -8.53
N ILE A 243 -4.81 10.77 -9.37
CA ILE A 243 -3.81 11.12 -10.38
C ILE A 243 -4.39 11.03 -11.79
N GLY A 244 -4.16 12.07 -12.59
CA GLY A 244 -4.49 12.19 -14.02
C GLY A 244 -3.32 11.97 -14.95
#